data_AF-A0A7V5U7K8-F1
#
_entry.id   AF-A0A7V5U7K8-F1
#
_cell.length_a   1.000
_cell.length_b   1.000
_cell.length_c   1.000
_cell.angle_alpha   90.00
_cell.angle_beta   90.00
_cell.angle_gamma   90.00
#
_symmetry.space_group_name_H-M   'P 1'
#
loop_
_entity.id
_entity.type
_entity.pdbx_description
1 polymer ?
#
loop_
_entity_poly.entity_id
_entity_poly.type
_entity_poly.pdbx_seq_one_letter_code
_entity_poly.pdbx_strand_id
1 'polypeptide(L)'
;MRVQFHAVGLEQDIQERAGAGFDAPATASVKARECLQRYFALLRHELASVQFSEAEALLLADATNGISFSADTARLLWAEVADAIALNKLDEKWGVDGDALVGKLRGFCPGQALAVADALERAWLRGTDMADALREVKLVKDV
;
A
#
# COMPACT_ATOMS: atom_id res chain seq x y z
N MET A 1 9.52 -6.41 -20.64
CA MET A 1 8.26 -7.17 -20.68
C MET A 1 7.29 -6.51 -19.70
N ARG A 2 6.23 -5.86 -20.15
CA ARG A 2 5.27 -5.13 -19.29
C ARG A 2 4.03 -6.01 -19.14
N VAL A 3 3.94 -6.73 -18.02
CA VAL A 3 2.75 -7.53 -17.71
C VAL A 3 1.65 -6.56 -17.28
N GLN A 4 0.62 -6.39 -18.12
CA GLN A 4 -0.57 -5.63 -17.77
C GLN A 4 -1.59 -6.60 -17.17
N PHE A 5 -1.78 -6.56 -15.85
CA PHE A 5 -2.93 -7.19 -15.23
C PHE A 5 -4.16 -6.37 -15.62
N HIS A 6 -5.04 -6.93 -16.46
CA HIS A 6 -6.34 -6.34 -16.72
C HIS A 6 -7.14 -6.38 -15.41
N ALA A 7 -7.65 -5.23 -14.97
CA ALA A 7 -8.66 -5.17 -13.92
C ALA A 7 -9.95 -5.79 -14.49
N VAL A 8 -10.04 -7.12 -14.46
CA VAL A 8 -11.22 -7.85 -14.92
C VAL A 8 -12.40 -7.38 -14.09
N GLY A 9 -13.38 -6.76 -14.73
CA GLY A 9 -14.64 -6.38 -14.09
C GLY A 9 -14.78 -4.93 -13.63
N LEU A 10 -13.74 -4.07 -13.71
CA LEU A 10 -13.86 -2.67 -13.22
C LEU A 10 -15.03 -1.89 -13.84
N GLU A 11 -15.18 -1.98 -15.17
CA GLU A 11 -16.28 -1.31 -15.89
C GLU A 11 -17.64 -1.87 -15.48
N GLN A 12 -17.74 -3.19 -15.32
CA GLN A 12 -18.95 -3.86 -14.86
C GLN A 12 -19.30 -3.42 -13.42
N ASP A 13 -18.31 -3.38 -12.53
CA ASP A 13 -18.44 -2.93 -11.15
C ASP A 13 -18.95 -1.48 -11.05
N ILE A 14 -18.42 -0.59 -11.90
CA ILE A 14 -18.88 0.80 -11.97
C ILE A 14 -20.32 0.86 -12.49
N GLN A 15 -20.65 0.10 -13.53
CA GLN A 15 -21.98 0.08 -14.12
C GLN A 15 -23.05 -0.41 -13.14
N GLU A 16 -22.77 -1.49 -12.40
CA GLU A 16 -23.67 -2.04 -11.38
C GLU A 16 -23.98 -1.00 -10.27
N ARG A 17 -23.00 -0.16 -9.93
CA ARG A 17 -23.12 0.86 -8.88
C ARG A 17 -23.66 2.20 -9.38
N ALA A 18 -23.61 2.46 -10.68
CA ALA A 18 -24.18 3.65 -11.30
C ALA A 18 -25.72 3.61 -11.31
N GLY A 19 -26.30 2.40 -11.35
CA GLY A 19 -27.74 2.18 -11.41
C GLY A 19 -28.32 2.54 -12.78
N ALA A 20 -29.48 1.96 -13.12
CA ALA A 20 -30.21 2.23 -14.38
C ALA A 20 -31.33 3.30 -14.21
N GLY A 21 -31.23 4.17 -13.20
CA GLY A 21 -32.30 5.08 -12.76
C GLY A 21 -32.49 6.33 -13.64
N PHE A 22 -33.73 6.80 -13.71
CA PHE A 22 -34.36 7.54 -14.81
C PHE A 22 -34.11 9.06 -14.91
N ASP A 23 -33.25 9.65 -14.08
CA ASP A 23 -32.95 11.08 -14.13
C ASP A 23 -31.44 11.28 -14.20
N ALA A 24 -30.98 11.70 -15.38
CA ALA A 24 -29.60 11.98 -15.79
C ALA A 24 -28.54 11.03 -15.19
N PRO A 25 -27.97 10.09 -15.96
CA PRO A 25 -27.02 9.13 -15.41
C PRO A 25 -25.90 9.88 -14.70
N ALA A 26 -25.70 9.61 -13.41
CA ALA A 26 -24.42 9.92 -12.78
C ALA A 26 -23.38 9.28 -13.69
N THR A 27 -22.63 10.11 -14.42
CA THR A 27 -21.72 9.60 -15.44
C THR A 27 -20.79 8.59 -14.79
N ALA A 28 -20.38 7.54 -15.51
CA ALA A 28 -19.51 6.50 -14.96
C ALA A 28 -18.29 7.08 -14.20
N SER A 29 -17.81 8.25 -14.62
CA SER A 29 -16.76 9.02 -13.94
C SER A 29 -17.13 9.56 -12.55
N VAL A 30 -18.38 10.01 -12.32
CA VAL A 30 -18.86 10.40 -10.99
C VAL A 30 -18.91 9.19 -10.07
N LYS A 31 -19.47 8.08 -10.55
CA LYS A 31 -19.54 6.85 -9.73
C LYS A 31 -18.17 6.26 -9.43
N ALA A 32 -17.26 6.27 -10.40
CA ALA A 32 -15.86 5.89 -10.20
C ALA A 32 -15.20 6.74 -9.10
N ARG A 33 -15.40 8.07 -9.12
CA ARG A 33 -14.86 8.98 -8.09
C ARG A 33 -15.40 8.64 -6.70
N GLU A 34 -16.69 8.38 -6.55
CA GLU A 34 -17.28 7.96 -5.27
C GLU A 34 -16.68 6.63 -4.76
N CYS A 35 -16.49 5.66 -5.66
CA CYS A 35 -15.88 4.38 -5.31
C CYS A 35 -14.43 4.57 -4.85
N LEU A 36 -13.66 5.38 -5.56
CA LEU A 36 -12.28 5.73 -5.19
C LEU A 36 -12.22 6.49 -3.84
N GLN A 37 -13.18 7.39 -3.56
CA GLN A 37 -13.25 8.07 -2.27
C GLN A 37 -13.42 7.07 -1.12
N ARG A 38 -14.30 6.08 -1.27
CA ARG A 38 -14.50 5.01 -0.26
C ARG A 38 -13.26 4.14 -0.13
N TYR A 39 -12.65 3.75 -1.24
CA TYR A 39 -11.41 2.96 -1.27
C TYR A 39 -10.26 3.68 -0.56
N PHE A 40 -10.00 4.95 -0.89
CA PHE A 40 -8.95 5.72 -0.22
C PHE A 40 -9.26 5.99 1.27
N ALA A 41 -10.54 6.09 1.65
CA ALA A 41 -10.91 6.15 3.06
C ALA A 41 -10.59 4.84 3.80
N LEU A 42 -10.85 3.69 3.17
CA LEU A 42 -10.45 2.39 3.69
C LEU A 42 -8.93 2.30 3.86
N LEU A 43 -8.14 2.65 2.84
CA LEU A 43 -6.67 2.60 2.94
C LEU A 43 -6.14 3.49 4.07
N ARG A 44 -6.68 4.70 4.25
CA ARG A 44 -6.30 5.56 5.38
C ARG A 44 -6.64 4.93 6.74
N HIS A 45 -7.79 4.27 6.85
CA HIS A 45 -8.20 3.58 8.07
C HIS A 45 -7.28 2.39 8.38
N GLU A 46 -7.00 1.55 7.38
CA GLU A 46 -6.10 0.40 7.51
C GLU A 46 -4.67 0.85 7.86
N LEU A 47 -4.14 1.88 7.20
CA LEU A 47 -2.82 2.45 7.52
C LEU A 47 -2.76 2.99 8.95
N ALA A 48 -3.84 3.63 9.42
CA ALA A 48 -3.93 4.11 10.79
C ALA A 48 -3.98 2.98 11.83
N SER A 49 -4.39 1.76 11.44
CA SER A 49 -4.44 0.59 12.33
C SER A 49 -3.08 -0.05 12.58
N VAL A 50 -2.08 0.24 11.72
CA VAL A 50 -0.71 -0.25 11.86
C VAL A 50 0.20 0.83 12.44
N GLN A 51 1.35 0.42 12.96
CA GLN A 51 2.36 1.31 13.51
C GLN A 51 3.72 0.80 13.09
N PHE A 52 4.61 1.69 12.65
CA PHE A 52 6.00 1.36 12.39
C PHE A 52 6.91 2.36 13.10
N SER A 53 8.04 1.86 13.60
CA SER A 53 9.14 2.77 13.92
C SER A 53 9.71 3.35 12.61
N GLU A 54 10.46 4.44 12.74
CA GLU A 54 11.15 5.04 11.59
C GLU A 54 12.11 4.05 10.92
N ALA A 55 12.88 3.31 11.73
CA ALA A 55 13.81 2.28 11.25
C ALA A 55 13.09 1.16 10.49
N GLU A 56 11.95 0.66 11.02
CA GLU A 56 11.13 -0.32 10.32
C GLU A 56 10.63 0.24 8.98
N ALA A 57 10.11 1.47 8.96
CA ALA A 57 9.58 2.08 7.76
C ALA A 57 10.66 2.33 6.68
N LEU A 58 11.87 2.71 7.09
CA LEU A 58 13.02 2.85 6.18
C LEU A 58 13.46 1.50 5.62
N LEU A 59 13.47 0.44 6.44
CA LEU A 59 13.72 -0.92 5.98
C LEU A 59 12.69 -1.35 4.94
N LEU A 60 11.39 -1.11 5.19
CA LEU A 60 10.33 -1.42 4.23
C LEU A 60 10.54 -0.67 2.92
N ALA A 61 10.82 0.64 2.96
CA ALA A 61 11.04 1.44 1.77
C ALA A 61 12.23 0.91 0.94
N ASP A 62 13.33 0.57 1.60
CA ASP A 62 14.52 0.02 0.96
C ASP A 62 14.27 -1.36 0.35
N ALA A 63 13.58 -2.25 1.09
CA ALA A 63 13.20 -3.58 0.61
C ALA A 63 12.28 -3.54 -0.62
N THR A 64 11.40 -2.53 -0.71
CA THR A 64 10.45 -2.39 -1.82
C THR A 64 10.90 -1.41 -2.91
N ASN A 65 12.17 -0.99 -2.90
CA ASN A 65 12.67 -0.04 -3.90
C ASN A 65 12.59 -0.65 -5.32
N GLY A 66 11.88 0.03 -6.22
CA GLY A 66 11.65 -0.45 -7.59
C GLY A 66 10.59 -1.55 -7.72
N ILE A 67 9.86 -1.87 -6.65
CA ILE A 67 8.76 -2.83 -6.63
C ILE A 67 7.43 -2.07 -6.55
N SER A 68 6.41 -2.55 -7.25
CA SER A 68 5.03 -2.07 -7.11
C SER A 68 4.10 -3.25 -6.85
N PHE A 69 3.11 -3.06 -5.98
CA PHE A 69 2.19 -4.11 -5.61
C PHE A 69 0.82 -3.89 -6.24
N SER A 70 0.16 -4.98 -6.65
CA SER A 70 -1.27 -4.97 -6.96
C SER A 70 -2.08 -5.37 -5.73
N ALA A 71 -3.40 -5.24 -5.81
CA ALA A 71 -4.30 -5.74 -4.77
C ALA A 71 -4.10 -7.25 -4.46
N ASP A 72 -3.69 -8.04 -5.46
CA ASP A 72 -3.46 -9.49 -5.32
C ASP A 72 -2.09 -9.83 -4.73
N THR A 73 -1.09 -8.97 -4.97
CA THR A 73 0.30 -9.21 -4.56
C THR A 73 0.72 -8.46 -3.32
N ALA A 74 -0.01 -7.42 -2.87
CA ALA A 74 0.35 -6.67 -1.65
C ALA A 74 0.48 -7.55 -0.41
N ARG A 75 -0.30 -8.65 -0.32
CA ARG A 75 -0.17 -9.65 0.77
C ARG A 75 1.20 -10.34 0.83
N LEU A 76 2.01 -10.23 -0.22
CA LEU A 76 3.36 -10.77 -0.31
C LEU A 76 4.43 -9.77 0.13
N LEU A 77 4.04 -8.57 0.61
CA LEU A 77 4.98 -7.59 1.16
C LEU A 77 5.93 -8.20 2.21
N TRP A 78 5.42 -9.09 3.07
CA TRP A 78 6.26 -9.79 4.05
C TRP A 78 7.36 -10.63 3.41
N ALA A 79 7.10 -11.22 2.23
CA ALA A 79 8.03 -12.10 1.54
C ALA A 79 9.17 -11.28 0.95
N GLU A 80 8.86 -10.14 0.32
CA GLU A 80 9.89 -9.23 -0.19
C GLU A 80 10.78 -8.68 0.93
N VAL A 81 10.18 -8.34 2.07
CA VAL A 81 10.94 -7.89 3.24
C VAL A 81 11.83 -9.01 3.81
N ALA A 82 11.30 -10.24 3.90
CA ALA A 82 12.06 -11.39 4.36
C ALA A 82 13.26 -11.70 3.44
N ASP A 83 13.04 -11.64 2.12
CA ASP A 83 14.10 -11.85 1.13
C ASP A 83 15.15 -10.73 1.19
N ALA A 84 14.73 -9.47 1.32
CA ALA A 84 15.65 -8.34 1.45
C ALA A 84 16.50 -8.42 2.73
N ILE A 85 15.92 -8.88 3.85
CA ILE A 85 16.66 -9.17 5.09
C ILE A 85 17.67 -10.30 4.85
N ALA A 86 17.22 -11.43 4.29
CA ALA A 86 18.06 -12.61 4.10
C ALA A 86 19.26 -12.34 3.17
N LEU A 87 19.03 -11.62 2.07
CA LEU A 87 20.00 -11.40 1.01
C LEU A 87 20.87 -10.17 1.23
N ASN A 88 20.31 -9.09 1.81
CA ASN A 88 20.98 -7.78 1.91
C ASN A 88 21.20 -7.29 3.34
N LYS A 89 20.80 -8.05 4.37
CA LYS A 89 20.98 -7.70 5.79
C LYS A 89 20.38 -6.34 6.15
N LEU A 90 19.19 -6.05 5.63
CA LEU A 90 18.54 -4.75 5.86
C LEU A 90 18.12 -4.54 7.33
N ASP A 91 17.84 -5.61 8.05
CA ASP A 91 17.63 -5.62 9.49
C ASP A 91 18.85 -5.09 10.24
N GLU A 92 20.05 -5.53 9.88
CA GLU A 92 21.30 -5.02 10.43
C GLU A 92 21.55 -3.56 10.03
N LYS A 93 21.32 -3.22 8.75
CA LYS A 93 21.50 -1.85 8.22
C LYS A 93 20.67 -0.81 8.98
N TRP A 94 19.42 -1.15 9.28
CA TRP A 94 18.47 -0.23 9.89
C TRP A 94 18.31 -0.44 11.41
N GLY A 95 18.96 -1.45 11.99
CA GLY A 95 18.88 -1.74 13.43
C GLY A 95 17.50 -2.23 13.86
N VAL A 96 16.87 -3.09 13.06
CA VAL A 96 15.51 -3.59 13.27
C VAL A 96 15.55 -5.08 13.64
N ASP A 97 14.63 -5.53 14.50
CA ASP A 97 14.36 -6.96 14.68
C ASP A 97 13.62 -7.51 13.45
N GLY A 98 14.38 -8.12 12.54
CA GLY A 98 13.87 -8.62 11.26
C GLY A 98 12.78 -9.68 11.41
N ASP A 99 12.95 -10.62 12.34
CA ASP A 99 11.99 -11.71 12.55
C ASP A 99 10.66 -11.16 13.11
N ALA A 100 10.73 -10.22 14.06
CA ALA A 100 9.55 -9.56 14.59
C ALA A 100 8.81 -8.75 13.51
N LEU A 101 9.54 -8.01 12.68
CA LEU A 101 8.96 -7.24 11.57
C LEU A 101 8.29 -8.17 10.54
N VAL A 102 8.95 -9.24 10.11
CA VAL A 102 8.38 -10.20 9.16
C VAL A 102 7.15 -10.89 9.74
N GLY A 103 7.18 -11.27 11.03
CA GLY A 103 6.03 -11.84 11.73
C GLY A 103 4.82 -10.90 11.76
N LYS A 104 5.06 -9.62 12.05
CA LYS A 104 4.05 -8.55 12.01
C LYS A 104 3.43 -8.41 10.63
N LEU A 105 4.24 -8.33 9.57
CA LEU A 105 3.75 -8.19 8.18
C LEU A 105 2.97 -9.44 7.71
N ARG A 106 3.40 -10.65 8.09
CA ARG A 106 2.68 -11.90 7.80
C ARG A 106 1.28 -11.93 8.42
N GLY A 107 1.11 -11.26 9.56
CA GLY A 107 -0.16 -11.18 10.28
C GLY A 107 -1.16 -10.17 9.68
N PHE A 108 -0.77 -9.39 8.67
CA PHE A 108 -1.65 -8.37 8.10
C PHE A 108 -2.82 -8.97 7.32
N CYS A 109 -3.97 -8.33 7.47
CA CYS A 109 -5.07 -8.56 6.55
C CYS A 109 -4.73 -7.96 5.17
N PRO A 110 -5.44 -8.36 4.09
CA PRO A 110 -5.19 -7.81 2.75
C PRO A 110 -5.26 -6.28 2.69
N GLY A 111 -6.18 -5.66 3.44
CA GLY A 111 -6.35 -4.21 3.48
C GLY A 111 -5.14 -3.49 4.10
N GLN A 112 -4.60 -4.02 5.20
CA GLN A 112 -3.41 -3.48 5.86
C GLN A 112 -2.17 -3.58 4.96
N ALA A 113 -1.97 -4.75 4.34
CA ALA A 113 -0.83 -4.96 3.45
C ALA A 113 -0.87 -4.00 2.25
N LEU A 114 -2.06 -3.83 1.64
CA LEU A 114 -2.24 -2.89 0.54
C LEU A 114 -2.10 -1.43 0.96
N ALA A 115 -2.57 -1.06 2.15
CA ALA A 115 -2.43 0.28 2.67
C ALA A 115 -0.97 0.67 2.95
N VAL A 116 -0.16 -0.28 3.43
CA VAL A 116 1.29 -0.06 3.61
C VAL A 116 2.01 0.03 2.26
N ALA A 117 1.71 -0.87 1.32
CA ALA A 117 2.27 -0.81 -0.03
C ALA A 117 1.94 0.52 -0.74
N ASP A 118 0.68 0.96 -0.69
CA ASP A 118 0.25 2.27 -1.22
C ASP A 118 0.99 3.44 -0.55
N ALA A 119 1.21 3.38 0.77
CA ALA A 119 1.96 4.42 1.47
C ALA A 119 3.42 4.49 1.03
N LEU A 120 4.09 3.35 0.87
CA LEU A 120 5.47 3.25 0.38
C LEU A 120 5.59 3.80 -1.04
N GLU A 121 4.69 3.41 -1.94
CA GLU A 121 4.65 3.93 -3.31
C GLU A 121 4.44 5.46 -3.32
N ARG A 122 3.54 5.99 -2.49
CA ARG A 122 3.35 7.44 -2.34
C ARG A 122 4.59 8.15 -1.78
N ALA A 123 5.37 7.51 -0.90
CA ALA A 123 6.58 8.11 -0.34
C ALA A 123 7.63 8.31 -1.44
N TRP A 124 7.83 7.31 -2.31
CA TRP A 124 8.73 7.40 -3.46
C TRP A 124 8.37 8.52 -4.44
N LEU A 125 7.10 8.95 -4.49
CA LEU A 125 6.65 10.05 -5.34
C LEU A 125 6.90 11.45 -4.75
N ARG A 126 7.35 11.59 -3.50
CA ARG A 126 7.56 12.90 -2.85
C ARG A 126 8.81 13.63 -3.33
N GLY A 127 9.85 12.90 -3.74
CA GLY A 127 11.13 13.49 -4.15
C GLY A 127 11.88 14.22 -3.02
N THR A 128 11.48 14.01 -1.77
CA THR A 128 12.13 14.48 -0.55
C THR A 128 13.02 13.39 0.04
N ASP A 129 13.69 13.68 1.17
CA ASP A 129 14.35 12.62 1.95
C ASP A 129 13.33 11.54 2.34
N MET A 130 13.74 10.27 2.28
CA MET A 130 12.82 9.16 2.48
C MET A 130 12.20 9.15 3.88
N ALA A 131 12.94 9.53 4.93
CA ALA A 131 12.38 9.58 6.27
C ALA A 131 11.25 10.62 6.37
N ASP A 132 11.43 11.78 5.75
CA ASP A 132 10.40 12.82 5.69
C ASP A 132 9.21 12.38 4.85
N ALA A 133 9.45 11.77 3.68
CA ALA A 133 8.40 11.23 2.82
C ALA A 133 7.53 10.19 3.56
N LEU A 134 8.15 9.32 4.36
CA LEU A 134 7.48 8.29 5.16
C LEU A 134 6.59 8.87 6.27
N ARG A 135 6.99 10.00 6.88
CA ARG A 135 6.16 10.76 7.83
C ARG A 135 5.01 11.45 7.12
N GLU A 136 5.25 12.08 5.97
CA GLU A 136 4.21 12.76 5.18
C GLU A 136 3.10 11.82 4.72
N VAL A 137 3.44 10.58 4.35
CA VAL A 137 2.46 9.55 3.97
C VAL A 137 1.81 8.84 5.16
N LYS A 138 2.24 9.19 6.38
CA LYS A 138 1.75 8.67 7.68
C LYS A 138 2.07 7.19 7.90
N LEU A 139 3.16 6.67 7.33
CA LEU A 139 3.65 5.33 7.63
C LEU A 139 4.39 5.30 8.97
N VAL A 140 5.15 6.36 9.25
CA VAL A 140 5.72 6.64 10.57
C VAL A 140 4.77 7.59 11.30
N LYS A 141 4.48 7.30 12.57
CA LYS A 141 3.70 8.19 13.44
C LYS A 141 4.65 8.95 14.35
N ASP A 142 4.46 10.26 14.47
CA ASP A 142 5.11 11.03 15.51
C ASP A 142 4.65 10.49 16.87
N VAL A 143 5.62 10.09 17.71
CA VAL A 143 5.39 9.61 19.08
C VAL A 143 4.93 10.76 19.97
#